data_AF-A0A9N9KAB3-F1
#
_entry.id   AF-A0A9N9KAB3-F1
#
_cell.length_a   1.000
_cell.length_b   1.000
_cell.length_c   1.000
_cell.angle_alpha   90.00
_cell.angle_beta   90.00
_cell.angle_gamma   90.00
#
_symmetry.space_group_name_H-M   'P 1'
#
loop_
_entity.id
_entity.type
_entity.pdbx_description
1 polymer ?
#
loop_
_entity_poly.entity_id
_entity_poly.type
_entity_poly.pdbx_seq_one_letter_code
_entity_poly.pdbx_strand_id
1 'polypeptide(L)'
;VILSVLLPTSHDLVKISPFSNVGTNNGQYNQNNSFVSDLVRIVTDNSNSFDGIDIDYPNKLPCYPAQGTQGQQQQGQSFNTNNLNPVFISFIADLSKQLKQSNTSKILTVTAGQYPIYGLNSSNSGIINFVNIQAFYLNIDSNLASAGINDIQNIFNAWNSYVSKSKLVLGIDFGGIVEVVTSSNITLDSNNQNLTVVNDISTQSSFGDEKIQDLCGISAYASWSWKNLSINLLPPCYTSINKNSQWNYGFDNKSQQPYLYQQQQNSPTQYYYVSYENRQSLKSKLDYVQQVNAQGIAIFDITKDTVDATLMNFILGVFNPPQTPAPNMPIPTSQPSQSNIGAIVGGIISSFVFVSMLMATGFILYRRKHSADLHIDTNNQACSDTNNHVYSDINRQVHSDAYNQIYSDTNHKASQ
;
A
#
# COMPACT_ATOMS: atom_id res chain seq x y z
N VAL A 1 -13.29 2.01 11.46
CA VAL A 1 -12.12 2.73 11.99
C VAL A 1 -11.35 1.82 12.92
N ILE A 2 -10.05 1.60 12.70
CA ILE A 2 -9.21 0.74 13.56
C ILE A 2 -8.27 1.65 14.36
N LEU A 3 -8.06 1.35 15.64
CA LEU A 3 -7.01 1.98 16.44
C LEU A 3 -5.66 1.36 16.06
N SER A 4 -4.80 2.08 15.36
CA SER A 4 -3.43 1.64 15.11
C SER A 4 -2.50 2.07 16.25
N VAL A 5 -1.74 1.12 16.78
CA VAL A 5 -0.79 1.32 17.87
C VAL A 5 0.62 1.15 17.32
N LEU A 6 1.32 2.28 17.18
CA LEU A 6 2.72 2.29 16.80
C LEU A 6 3.59 1.97 18.02
N LEU A 7 4.15 0.76 18.04
CA LEU A 7 5.15 0.41 19.05
C LEU A 7 6.50 1.05 18.68
N PRO A 8 7.20 1.67 19.65
CA PRO A 8 8.46 2.35 19.39
C PRO A 8 9.60 1.36 19.09
N THR A 9 10.68 1.89 18.53
CA THR A 9 11.90 1.13 18.26
C THR A 9 12.81 1.02 19.51
N SER A 10 13.77 0.09 19.44
CA SER A 10 14.71 -0.42 20.46
C SER A 10 14.61 0.13 21.90
N HIS A 11 15.10 1.34 22.14
CA HIS A 11 15.33 1.85 23.50
C HIS A 11 14.06 2.24 24.24
N ASP A 12 13.00 2.60 23.52
CA ASP A 12 11.75 3.04 24.14
C ASP A 12 10.76 1.88 24.29
N LEU A 13 10.92 0.79 23.54
CA LEU A 13 10.04 -0.37 23.67
C LEU A 13 10.13 -0.99 25.06
N VAL A 14 11.33 -1.09 25.63
CA VAL A 14 11.52 -1.63 27.00
C VAL A 14 10.93 -0.74 28.10
N LYS A 15 10.51 0.50 27.77
CA LYS A 15 9.76 1.36 28.71
C LYS A 15 8.27 1.01 28.76
N ILE A 16 7.79 0.24 27.78
CA ILE A 16 6.42 -0.26 27.75
C ILE A 16 6.38 -1.57 28.56
N SER A 17 5.56 -1.60 29.60
CA SER A 17 5.50 -2.69 30.59
C SER A 17 5.45 -4.11 29.99
N PRO A 18 4.61 -4.43 28.99
CA PRO A 18 4.63 -5.73 28.34
C PRO A 18 5.99 -6.16 27.75
N PHE A 19 6.82 -5.20 27.36
CA PHE A 19 8.10 -5.39 26.67
C PHE A 19 9.34 -5.10 27.54
N SER A 20 9.16 -4.83 28.83
CA SER A 20 10.26 -4.41 29.72
C SER A 20 11.41 -5.43 29.81
N ASN A 21 11.13 -6.70 29.53
CA ASN A 21 12.10 -7.79 29.62
C ASN A 21 12.73 -8.17 28.26
N VAL A 22 12.38 -7.50 27.15
CA VAL A 22 12.93 -7.82 25.82
C VAL A 22 14.47 -7.68 25.79
N GLY A 23 15.02 -6.73 26.55
CA GLY A 23 16.47 -6.53 26.69
C GLY A 23 17.18 -7.51 27.63
N THR A 24 16.44 -8.40 28.32
CA THR A 24 17.03 -9.40 29.23
C THR A 24 17.16 -10.74 28.51
N ASN A 25 18.13 -11.58 28.91
CA ASN A 25 18.39 -12.90 28.32
C ASN A 25 17.21 -13.88 28.40
N ASN A 26 16.12 -13.53 29.10
CA ASN A 26 14.99 -14.42 29.36
C ASN A 26 13.69 -14.03 28.66
N GLY A 27 13.61 -12.86 28.00
CA GLY A 27 12.48 -12.48 27.11
C GLY A 27 11.07 -12.79 27.64
N GLN A 28 10.83 -12.58 28.94
CA GLN A 28 9.56 -12.97 29.58
C GLN A 28 8.50 -11.89 29.38
N TYR A 29 7.34 -12.25 28.83
CA TYR A 29 6.18 -11.35 28.76
C TYR A 29 5.63 -11.05 30.15
N ASN A 30 5.43 -9.77 30.47
CA ASN A 30 4.82 -9.35 31.74
C ASN A 30 3.28 -9.36 31.61
N GLN A 31 2.64 -10.43 32.08
CA GLN A 31 1.18 -10.60 32.02
C GLN A 31 0.40 -9.61 32.90
N ASN A 32 1.03 -9.01 33.92
CA ASN A 32 0.39 -8.08 34.85
C ASN A 32 0.57 -6.63 34.39
N ASN A 33 0.11 -6.31 33.17
CA ASN A 33 0.21 -4.95 32.63
C ASN A 33 -1.17 -4.33 32.36
N SER A 34 -1.33 -3.05 32.75
CA SER A 34 -2.55 -2.30 32.46
C SER A 34 -2.68 -1.91 30.99
N PHE A 35 -1.58 -1.98 30.23
CA PHE A 35 -1.53 -1.53 28.84
C PHE A 35 -2.48 -2.30 27.93
N VAL A 36 -2.51 -3.64 28.02
CA VAL A 36 -3.48 -4.46 27.27
C VAL A 36 -4.92 -4.09 27.64
N SER A 37 -5.21 -4.01 28.94
CA SER A 37 -6.55 -3.67 29.45
C SER A 37 -6.99 -2.27 29.00
N ASP A 38 -6.07 -1.30 28.96
CA ASP A 38 -6.34 0.06 28.51
C ASP A 38 -6.66 0.09 27.00
N LEU A 39 -5.89 -0.62 26.17
CA LEU A 39 -6.18 -0.73 24.73
C LEU A 39 -7.55 -1.38 24.47
N VAL A 40 -7.85 -2.48 25.16
CA VAL A 40 -9.15 -3.17 25.07
C VAL A 40 -10.26 -2.22 25.49
N ARG A 41 -10.11 -1.53 26.63
CA ARG A 41 -11.09 -0.57 27.11
C ARG A 41 -11.34 0.55 26.10
N ILE A 42 -10.29 1.12 25.50
CA ILE A 42 -10.43 2.17 24.47
C ILE A 42 -11.30 1.69 23.30
N VAL A 43 -11.07 0.49 22.76
CA VAL A 43 -11.82 0.03 21.56
C VAL A 43 -13.18 -0.59 21.87
N THR A 44 -13.42 -0.98 23.12
CA THR A 44 -14.69 -1.60 23.57
C THR A 44 -15.62 -0.62 24.27
N ASP A 45 -15.14 0.56 24.68
CA ASP A 45 -15.99 1.64 25.17
C ASP A 45 -16.98 2.04 24.07
N ASN A 46 -18.28 1.98 24.40
CA ASN A 46 -19.36 2.29 23.46
C ASN A 46 -19.37 3.74 22.98
N SER A 47 -18.69 4.64 23.68
CA SER A 47 -18.48 6.02 23.21
C SER A 47 -17.49 6.11 22.05
N ASN A 48 -16.66 5.08 21.85
CA ASN A 48 -15.68 5.01 20.78
C ASN A 48 -16.19 4.13 19.63
N SER A 49 -16.11 4.65 18.40
CA SER A 49 -16.55 3.94 17.19
C SER A 49 -15.45 3.09 16.55
N PHE A 50 -14.51 2.55 17.34
CA PHE A 50 -13.42 1.72 16.80
C PHE A 50 -13.93 0.29 16.52
N ASP A 51 -13.55 -0.28 15.38
CA ASP A 51 -13.88 -1.65 14.98
C ASP A 51 -12.83 -2.66 15.43
N GLY A 52 -11.68 -2.21 15.92
CA GLY A 52 -10.59 -3.08 16.28
C GLY A 52 -9.31 -2.36 16.63
N ILE A 53 -8.25 -3.15 16.78
CA ILE A 53 -6.88 -2.71 17.06
C ILE A 53 -5.96 -3.27 15.97
N ASP A 54 -5.07 -2.44 15.47
CA ASP A 54 -3.92 -2.85 14.67
C ASP A 54 -2.65 -2.58 15.46
N ILE A 55 -1.77 -3.57 15.59
CA ILE A 55 -0.49 -3.42 16.28
C ILE A 55 0.63 -3.42 15.26
N ASP A 56 1.38 -2.32 15.19
CA ASP A 56 2.56 -2.23 14.35
C ASP A 56 3.73 -2.94 15.03
N TYR A 57 4.27 -3.97 14.36
CA TYR A 57 5.39 -4.73 14.85
C TYR A 57 6.66 -3.84 14.95
N PRO A 58 7.36 -3.80 16.10
CA PRO A 58 8.48 -2.87 16.32
C PRO A 58 9.65 -3.03 15.34
N ASN A 59 9.82 -4.23 14.79
CA ASN A 59 10.91 -4.57 13.87
C ASN A 59 10.39 -4.82 12.44
N LYS A 60 9.36 -4.08 12.02
CA LYS A 60 8.76 -4.18 10.67
C LYS A 60 9.65 -3.60 9.56
N LEU A 61 10.57 -2.70 9.89
CA LEU A 61 11.62 -2.20 8.98
C LEU A 61 12.98 -2.61 9.58
N PRO A 62 13.41 -3.87 9.42
CA PRO A 62 14.64 -4.33 10.04
C PRO A 62 15.83 -3.71 9.31
N CYS A 63 16.63 -2.94 10.02
CA CYS A 63 17.94 -2.57 9.53
C CYS A 63 18.80 -3.81 9.48
N TYR A 64 19.15 -4.24 8.27
CA TYR A 64 20.12 -5.30 8.11
C TYR A 64 21.51 -4.67 8.33
N PRO A 65 22.26 -5.03 9.39
CA PRO A 65 23.69 -4.80 9.32
C PRO A 65 24.18 -5.63 8.13
N ALA A 66 24.70 -4.97 7.09
CA ALA A 66 25.37 -5.66 6.00
C ALA A 66 26.31 -6.70 6.63
N GLN A 67 26.04 -7.99 6.39
CA GLN A 67 26.63 -9.13 7.11
C GLN A 67 28.17 -9.30 6.91
N GLY A 68 28.87 -8.29 6.41
CA GLY A 68 30.30 -8.37 6.05
C GLY A 68 31.27 -7.59 6.93
N THR A 69 30.83 -6.62 7.73
CA THR A 69 31.75 -5.75 8.49
C THR A 69 31.55 -5.88 9.99
N GLN A 70 32.31 -6.80 10.60
CA GLN A 70 32.39 -7.05 12.05
C GLN A 70 32.86 -5.85 12.92
N GLY A 71 32.88 -4.62 12.41
CA GLY A 71 33.60 -3.51 13.05
C GLY A 71 32.75 -2.39 13.63
N GLN A 72 31.52 -2.17 13.17
CA GLN A 72 30.73 -1.02 13.62
C GLN A 72 29.28 -1.45 13.88
N GLN A 73 29.01 -1.73 15.16
CA GLN A 73 27.65 -1.64 15.69
C GLN A 73 27.23 -0.18 15.54
N GLN A 74 26.57 0.16 14.44
CA GLN A 74 25.90 1.45 14.33
C GLN A 74 24.85 1.54 15.44
N GLN A 75 24.64 2.74 15.97
CA GLN A 75 23.76 3.03 17.12
C GLN A 75 22.26 2.77 16.87
N GLY A 76 21.89 2.07 15.78
CA GLY A 76 20.58 1.45 15.59
C GLY A 76 20.65 -0.02 15.99
N GLN A 77 20.56 -0.34 17.29
CA GLN A 77 20.50 -1.73 17.72
C GLN A 77 19.21 -2.38 17.19
N SER A 78 19.34 -3.24 16.17
CA SER A 78 18.28 -4.18 15.80
C SER A 78 17.90 -5.00 17.03
N PHE A 79 16.61 -5.10 17.35
CA PHE A 79 16.17 -5.98 18.44
C PHE A 79 16.74 -7.38 18.21
N ASN A 80 17.19 -8.04 19.28
CA ASN A 80 17.33 -9.49 19.25
C ASN A 80 15.91 -10.06 19.04
N THR A 81 15.57 -10.36 17.78
CA THR A 81 14.25 -10.85 17.39
C THR A 81 13.91 -12.14 18.12
N ASN A 82 14.90 -12.93 18.53
CA ASN A 82 14.68 -14.13 19.35
C ASN A 82 14.05 -13.80 20.71
N ASN A 83 14.34 -12.63 21.29
CA ASN A 83 13.72 -12.17 22.54
C ASN A 83 12.42 -11.39 22.28
N LEU A 84 12.38 -10.57 21.22
CA LEU A 84 11.21 -9.76 20.90
C LEU A 84 10.01 -10.60 20.46
N ASN A 85 10.22 -11.56 19.56
CA ASN A 85 9.17 -12.40 18.99
C ASN A 85 8.29 -13.08 20.07
N PRO A 86 8.83 -13.88 21.01
CA PRO A 86 7.99 -14.54 22.01
C PRO A 86 7.22 -13.56 22.92
N VAL A 87 7.81 -12.41 23.26
CA VAL A 87 7.12 -11.36 24.03
C VAL A 87 5.98 -10.76 23.21
N PHE A 88 6.23 -10.42 21.95
CA PHE A 88 5.22 -9.87 21.05
C PHE A 88 4.06 -10.85 20.81
N ILE A 89 4.35 -12.13 20.56
CA ILE A 89 3.29 -13.15 20.40
C ILE A 89 2.45 -13.28 21.66
N SER A 90 3.07 -13.25 22.84
CA SER A 90 2.36 -13.30 24.11
C SER A 90 1.48 -12.06 24.33
N PHE A 91 1.99 -10.88 23.98
CA PHE A 91 1.24 -9.61 24.01
C PHE A 91 0.00 -9.66 23.11
N ILE A 92 0.14 -10.08 21.85
CA ILE A 92 -0.97 -10.21 20.91
C ILE A 92 -1.98 -11.28 21.37
N ALA A 93 -1.50 -12.39 21.93
CA ALA A 93 -2.37 -13.46 22.45
C ALA A 93 -3.21 -12.97 23.64
N ASP A 94 -2.63 -12.20 24.56
CA ASP A 94 -3.33 -11.60 25.70
C ASP A 94 -4.37 -10.57 25.22
N LEU A 95 -4.00 -9.72 24.27
CA LEU A 95 -4.92 -8.76 23.65
C LEU A 95 -6.10 -9.46 22.97
N SER A 96 -5.85 -10.50 22.18
CA SER A 96 -6.90 -11.32 21.54
C SER A 96 -7.82 -11.97 22.56
N LYS A 97 -7.26 -12.51 23.65
CA LYS A 97 -8.02 -13.14 24.73
C LYS A 97 -8.96 -12.13 25.40
N GLN A 98 -8.46 -10.95 25.75
CA GLN A 98 -9.27 -9.92 26.42
C GLN A 98 -10.35 -9.34 25.50
N LEU A 99 -10.06 -9.13 24.20
CA LEU A 99 -11.07 -8.73 23.21
C LEU A 99 -12.19 -9.78 23.04
N LYS A 100 -11.84 -11.07 23.09
CA LYS A 100 -12.84 -12.16 23.05
C LYS A 100 -13.67 -12.21 24.34
N GLN A 101 -13.05 -11.97 25.50
CA GLN A 101 -13.74 -11.96 26.79
C GLN A 101 -14.72 -10.79 26.96
N SER A 102 -14.48 -9.67 26.28
CA SER A 102 -15.43 -8.54 26.27
C SER A 102 -16.66 -8.78 25.39
N ASN A 103 -16.81 -9.98 24.79
CA ASN A 103 -17.91 -10.35 23.89
C ASN A 103 -18.11 -9.38 22.73
N THR A 104 -17.02 -8.81 22.24
CA THR A 104 -17.08 -7.84 21.15
C THR A 104 -16.72 -8.49 19.81
N SER A 105 -17.26 -7.93 18.72
CA SER A 105 -16.88 -8.31 17.35
C SER A 105 -15.64 -7.56 16.85
N LYS A 106 -14.81 -7.04 17.77
CA LYS A 106 -13.67 -6.20 17.42
C LYS A 106 -12.57 -7.06 16.77
N ILE A 107 -11.94 -6.53 15.74
CA ILE A 107 -10.84 -7.20 15.06
C ILE A 107 -9.50 -6.88 15.71
N LEU A 108 -8.56 -7.81 15.63
CA LEU A 108 -7.17 -7.63 15.99
C LEU A 108 -6.29 -7.96 14.79
N THR A 109 -5.50 -6.98 14.35
CA THR A 109 -4.63 -7.09 13.19
C THR A 109 -3.20 -6.73 13.59
N VAL A 110 -2.25 -7.15 12.77
CA VAL A 110 -0.83 -6.82 12.95
C VAL A 110 -0.30 -6.25 11.65
N THR A 111 0.34 -5.09 11.73
CA THR A 111 1.15 -4.55 10.63
C THR A 111 2.59 -4.99 10.82
N ALA A 112 3.16 -5.66 9.83
CA ALA A 112 4.49 -6.24 9.89
C ALA A 112 5.29 -5.93 8.63
N GLY A 113 6.58 -6.23 8.69
CA GLY A 113 7.51 -6.02 7.60
C GLY A 113 7.49 -7.11 6.56
N GLN A 114 8.54 -7.09 5.75
CA GLN A 114 8.83 -8.08 4.71
C GLN A 114 9.08 -9.48 5.29
N TYR A 115 9.61 -9.56 6.52
CA TYR A 115 9.99 -10.82 7.15
C TYR A 115 8.90 -11.31 8.11
N PRO A 116 8.57 -12.62 8.09
CA PRO A 116 7.63 -13.21 9.03
C PRO A 116 8.06 -13.04 10.49
N ILE A 117 7.09 -12.81 11.37
CA ILE A 117 7.30 -12.81 12.82
C ILE A 117 7.40 -14.26 13.28
N TYR A 118 8.61 -14.71 13.63
CA TYR A 118 8.81 -16.09 14.06
C TYR A 118 7.95 -16.40 15.29
N GLY A 119 7.23 -17.53 15.23
CA GLY A 119 6.29 -17.93 16.28
C GLY A 119 4.85 -17.49 16.03
N LEU A 120 4.57 -16.51 15.17
CA LEU A 120 3.22 -16.27 14.63
C LEU A 120 2.98 -17.32 13.54
N ASN A 121 2.39 -18.47 13.87
CA ASN A 121 2.25 -19.59 12.95
C ASN A 121 0.80 -20.11 12.91
N SER A 122 0.53 -21.15 12.13
CA SER A 122 -0.82 -21.71 11.98
C SER A 122 -1.48 -22.10 13.32
N SER A 123 -0.70 -22.56 14.31
CA SER A 123 -1.21 -22.97 15.63
C SER A 123 -1.74 -21.82 16.49
N ASN A 124 -1.26 -20.60 16.27
CA ASN A 124 -1.75 -19.40 16.95
C ASN A 124 -2.31 -18.34 15.99
N SER A 125 -2.44 -18.65 14.70
CA SER A 125 -3.01 -17.77 13.69
C SER A 125 -4.44 -17.30 14.01
N GLY A 126 -5.16 -17.99 14.91
CA GLY A 126 -6.47 -17.60 15.42
C GLY A 126 -6.46 -16.47 16.46
N ILE A 127 -5.28 -15.97 16.86
CA ILE A 127 -5.17 -14.80 17.75
C ILE A 127 -5.36 -13.48 16.99
N ILE A 128 -5.13 -13.47 15.67
CA ILE A 128 -5.32 -12.31 14.79
C ILE A 128 -6.27 -12.61 13.62
N ASN A 129 -6.89 -11.56 13.11
CA ASN A 129 -7.75 -11.60 11.94
C ASN A 129 -6.92 -11.67 10.65
N PHE A 130 -5.98 -10.74 10.47
CA PHE A 130 -5.08 -10.69 9.31
C PHE A 130 -3.77 -9.94 9.63
N VAL A 131 -2.78 -10.09 8.74
CA VAL A 131 -1.49 -9.39 8.78
C VAL A 131 -1.40 -8.42 7.61
N ASN A 132 -1.16 -7.14 7.90
CA ASN A 132 -0.80 -6.13 6.89
C ASN A 132 0.71 -6.18 6.66
N ILE A 133 1.13 -6.66 5.49
CA ILE A 133 2.56 -6.76 5.14
C ILE A 133 2.98 -5.46 4.46
N GLN A 134 3.86 -4.68 5.08
CA GLN A 134 4.50 -3.54 4.45
C GLN A 134 5.53 -4.03 3.43
N ALA A 135 5.08 -4.22 2.19
CA ALA A 135 5.91 -4.64 1.06
C ALA A 135 6.30 -3.43 0.20
N PHE A 136 6.78 -2.37 0.83
CA PHE A 136 7.34 -1.16 0.21
C PHE A 136 8.62 -0.77 0.97
N TYR A 137 9.40 0.16 0.42
CA TYR A 137 10.73 0.51 0.94
C TYR A 137 11.76 -0.65 0.95
N LEU A 138 11.64 -1.63 0.03
CA LEU A 138 12.53 -2.81 -0.01
C LEU A 138 13.98 -2.47 -0.41
N ASN A 139 14.17 -1.33 -1.05
CA ASN A 139 15.44 -0.78 -1.49
C ASN A 139 16.27 -0.18 -0.34
N ILE A 140 15.67 0.10 0.83
CA ILE A 140 16.39 0.72 1.95
C ILE A 140 17.58 -0.13 2.43
N ASP A 141 17.49 -1.46 2.26
CA ASP A 141 18.51 -2.44 2.62
C ASP A 141 19.01 -3.29 1.44
N SER A 142 18.71 -2.89 0.19
CA SER A 142 19.10 -3.67 -0.98
C SER A 142 19.64 -2.81 -2.13
N ASN A 143 20.50 -3.43 -2.95
CA ASN A 143 20.94 -2.85 -4.23
C ASN A 143 19.89 -3.08 -5.33
N LEU A 144 18.61 -3.24 -4.99
CA LEU A 144 17.54 -3.48 -5.95
C LEU A 144 16.52 -2.36 -5.85
N ALA A 145 16.12 -1.84 -7.00
CA ALA A 145 15.15 -0.77 -7.07
C ALA A 145 13.74 -1.29 -6.78
N SER A 146 13.14 -0.78 -5.69
CA SER A 146 11.72 -0.87 -5.34
C SER A 146 11.10 -2.22 -5.00
N ALA A 147 9.84 -2.17 -4.57
CA ALA A 147 8.97 -3.30 -4.31
C ALA A 147 8.39 -3.90 -5.60
N GLY A 148 9.25 -4.58 -6.35
CA GLY A 148 8.83 -5.33 -7.52
C GLY A 148 7.85 -6.46 -7.18
N ILE A 149 7.04 -6.84 -8.17
CA ILE A 149 6.07 -7.95 -8.02
C ILE A 149 6.76 -9.27 -7.63
N ASN A 150 8.00 -9.51 -8.09
CA ASN A 150 8.77 -10.70 -7.72
C ASN A 150 9.16 -10.69 -6.24
N ASP A 151 9.53 -9.54 -5.69
CA ASP A 151 9.85 -9.41 -4.27
C ASP A 151 8.60 -9.58 -3.42
N ILE A 152 7.48 -8.99 -3.84
CA ILE A 152 6.16 -9.20 -3.21
C ILE A 152 5.79 -10.69 -3.20
N GLN A 153 6.02 -11.40 -4.31
CA GLN A 153 5.80 -12.85 -4.40
C GLN A 153 6.64 -13.62 -3.38
N ASN A 154 7.93 -13.30 -3.30
CA ASN A 154 8.86 -13.92 -2.35
C ASN A 154 8.45 -13.66 -0.90
N ILE A 155 8.10 -12.42 -0.57
CA ILE A 155 7.60 -12.00 0.75
C ILE A 155 6.33 -12.78 1.11
N PHE A 156 5.35 -12.84 0.22
CA PHE A 156 4.11 -13.58 0.46
C PHE A 156 4.34 -15.09 0.62
N ASN A 157 5.26 -15.68 -0.15
CA ASN A 157 5.61 -17.08 0.00
C ASN A 157 6.30 -17.36 1.34
N ALA A 158 7.18 -16.46 1.79
CA ALA A 158 7.78 -16.54 3.12
C ALA A 158 6.71 -16.48 4.22
N TRP A 159 5.82 -15.49 4.17
CA TRP A 159 4.71 -15.34 5.12
C TRP A 159 3.72 -16.51 5.10
N ASN A 160 3.47 -17.12 3.93
CA ASN A 160 2.53 -18.24 3.81
C ASN A 160 2.94 -19.49 4.60
N SER A 161 4.22 -19.63 4.94
CA SER A 161 4.68 -20.71 5.82
C SER A 161 4.29 -20.51 7.30
N TYR A 162 3.85 -19.30 7.66
CA TYR A 162 3.49 -18.86 9.01
C TYR A 162 1.99 -18.55 9.12
N VAL A 163 1.45 -17.78 8.18
CA VAL A 163 0.05 -17.32 8.17
C VAL A 163 -0.54 -17.63 6.80
N SER A 164 -1.73 -18.23 6.76
CA SER A 164 -2.39 -18.57 5.49
C SER A 164 -2.56 -17.34 4.59
N LYS A 165 -2.31 -17.48 3.28
CA LYS A 165 -2.51 -16.41 2.28
C LYS A 165 -3.83 -15.64 2.43
N SER A 166 -4.93 -16.31 2.73
CA SER A 166 -6.25 -15.68 2.96
C SER A 166 -6.33 -14.72 4.16
N LYS A 167 -5.28 -14.65 4.98
CA LYS A 167 -5.11 -13.70 6.09
C LYS A 167 -4.00 -12.68 5.84
N LEU A 168 -3.39 -12.68 4.66
CA LEU A 168 -2.36 -11.71 4.30
C LEU A 168 -2.98 -10.56 3.52
N VAL A 169 -2.63 -9.34 3.90
CA VAL A 169 -3.00 -8.10 3.22
C VAL A 169 -1.72 -7.47 2.69
N LEU A 170 -1.70 -7.15 1.39
CA LEU A 170 -0.55 -6.50 0.75
C LEU A 170 -0.57 -5.00 1.04
N GLY A 171 0.39 -4.52 1.83
CA GLY A 171 0.64 -3.10 2.03
C GLY A 171 1.35 -2.47 0.83
N ILE A 172 0.81 -1.37 0.32
CA ILE A 172 1.36 -0.57 -0.78
C ILE A 172 1.57 0.88 -0.33
N ASP A 173 2.55 1.57 -0.93
CA ASP A 173 2.78 3.00 -0.72
C ASP A 173 2.20 3.81 -1.88
N PHE A 174 1.50 4.90 -1.60
CA PHE A 174 1.07 5.87 -2.63
C PHE A 174 2.13 6.94 -2.89
N GLY A 175 3.37 6.69 -2.48
CA GLY A 175 4.53 7.49 -2.81
C GLY A 175 5.46 6.82 -3.81
N GLY A 176 6.54 7.52 -4.11
CA GLY A 176 7.73 7.01 -4.74
C GLY A 176 8.97 7.29 -3.91
N ILE A 177 9.91 6.36 -3.94
CA ILE A 177 11.16 6.47 -3.18
C ILE A 177 12.19 7.09 -4.09
N VAL A 178 12.75 8.20 -3.65
CA VAL A 178 13.80 8.94 -4.33
C VAL A 178 15.16 8.46 -3.81
N GLU A 179 15.99 8.02 -4.73
CA GLU A 179 17.32 7.47 -4.49
C GLU A 179 18.35 8.13 -5.40
N VAL A 180 19.62 8.00 -5.03
CA VAL A 180 20.75 8.28 -5.93
C VAL A 180 21.33 6.94 -6.37
N VAL A 181 21.41 6.72 -7.68
CA VAL A 181 21.91 5.47 -8.27
C VAL A 181 23.03 5.75 -9.26
N THR A 182 23.84 4.74 -9.57
CA THR A 182 24.88 4.83 -10.60
C THR A 182 24.38 4.46 -12.00
N SER A 183 25.06 4.97 -13.04
CA SER A 183 24.67 4.91 -14.44
C SER A 183 24.68 3.52 -15.09
N SER A 184 25.17 2.48 -14.41
CA SER A 184 25.62 1.25 -15.06
C SER A 184 24.52 0.49 -15.81
N ASN A 185 23.23 0.64 -15.46
CA ASN A 185 22.14 -0.13 -16.09
C ASN A 185 20.83 0.63 -16.39
N ILE A 186 20.72 1.94 -16.10
CA ILE A 186 19.45 2.67 -16.23
C ILE A 186 18.89 2.63 -17.66
N THR A 187 19.78 2.70 -18.67
CA THR A 187 19.41 2.76 -20.10
C THR A 187 19.61 1.46 -20.87
N LEU A 188 20.31 0.48 -20.30
CA LEU A 188 20.75 -0.73 -21.03
C LEU A 188 19.83 -1.93 -20.81
N ASP A 189 19.17 -2.03 -19.65
CA ASP A 189 18.25 -3.14 -19.32
C ASP A 189 16.94 -2.58 -18.77
N SER A 190 16.13 -2.00 -19.65
CA SER A 190 14.80 -1.47 -19.29
C SER A 190 13.86 -2.55 -18.74
N ASN A 191 14.19 -3.84 -18.93
CA ASN A 191 13.38 -4.97 -18.48
C ASN A 191 13.83 -5.53 -17.13
N ASN A 192 14.91 -5.02 -16.53
CA ASN A 192 15.44 -5.50 -15.26
C ASN A 192 16.39 -4.45 -14.67
N GLN A 193 15.81 -3.51 -13.91
CA GLN A 193 16.56 -2.42 -13.28
C GLN A 193 17.32 -2.92 -12.04
N ASN A 194 18.47 -3.56 -12.27
CA ASN A 194 19.42 -3.90 -11.22
C ASN A 194 20.36 -2.70 -10.98
N LEU A 195 19.91 -1.78 -10.10
CA LEU A 195 20.54 -0.50 -9.86
C LEU A 195 21.35 -0.49 -8.57
N THR A 196 22.61 -0.08 -8.65
CA THR A 196 23.41 0.13 -7.44
C THR A 196 23.11 1.51 -6.86
N VAL A 197 22.54 1.52 -5.65
CA VAL A 197 22.30 2.72 -4.84
C VAL A 197 23.63 3.29 -4.35
N VAL A 198 23.75 4.62 -4.38
CA VAL A 198 24.90 5.35 -3.85
C VAL A 198 24.67 5.57 -2.37
N ASN A 199 25.44 4.87 -1.53
CA ASN A 199 25.41 5.03 -0.07
C ASN A 199 26.19 6.28 0.36
N ASP A 200 25.61 7.45 0.18
CA ASP A 200 26.18 8.72 0.65
C ASP A 200 25.11 9.63 1.26
N ILE A 201 25.11 9.71 2.59
CA ILE A 201 24.18 10.54 3.39
C ILE A 201 24.29 12.03 3.02
N SER A 202 25.44 12.48 2.50
CA SER A 202 25.64 13.88 2.08
C SER A 202 24.84 14.25 0.82
N THR A 203 24.36 13.26 0.07
CA THR A 203 23.63 13.46 -1.19
C THR A 203 22.12 13.54 -1.02
N GLN A 204 21.64 13.81 0.20
CA GLN A 204 20.22 13.91 0.54
C GLN A 204 19.46 14.74 -0.49
N SER A 205 18.61 14.05 -1.25
CA SER A 205 17.87 14.63 -2.36
C SER A 205 16.91 15.70 -1.83
N SER A 206 17.06 16.94 -2.30
CA SER A 206 16.11 18.02 -2.03
C SER A 206 14.79 17.86 -2.79
N PHE A 207 14.69 16.82 -3.64
CA PHE A 207 13.56 16.66 -4.53
C PHE A 207 12.32 16.20 -3.77
N GLY A 208 12.45 15.32 -2.76
CA GLY A 208 11.34 14.75 -1.98
C GLY A 208 10.44 15.77 -1.26
N ASP A 209 9.17 15.44 -1.10
CA ASP A 209 8.22 16.22 -0.28
C ASP A 209 8.13 15.71 1.16
N GLU A 210 8.68 14.52 1.40
CA GLU A 210 8.81 13.90 2.70
C GLU A 210 10.23 13.34 2.87
N LYS A 211 10.83 13.58 4.05
CA LYS A 211 12.07 12.90 4.43
C LYS A 211 11.71 11.55 5.03
N ILE A 212 12.25 10.48 4.47
CA ILE A 212 12.14 9.16 5.09
C ILE A 212 13.24 9.10 6.15
N GLN A 213 12.86 8.85 7.40
CA GLN A 213 13.86 8.58 8.43
C GLN A 213 14.57 7.28 8.07
N ASP A 214 15.84 7.40 7.74
CA ASP A 214 16.71 6.25 7.58
C ASP A 214 17.02 5.66 8.96
N LEU A 215 16.25 4.64 9.33
CA LEU A 215 16.43 3.92 10.59
C LEU A 215 17.78 3.20 10.65
N CYS A 216 18.43 3.01 9.50
CA CYS A 216 19.58 2.14 9.32
C CYS A 216 20.89 2.92 9.13
N GLY A 217 20.82 4.23 8.92
CA GLY A 217 21.98 5.09 8.72
C GLY A 217 22.79 4.76 7.47
N ILE A 218 22.15 4.15 6.46
CA ILE A 218 22.74 3.71 5.20
C ILE A 218 22.67 4.81 4.12
N SER A 219 21.57 5.56 4.05
CA SER A 219 21.26 6.41 2.91
C SER A 219 20.26 7.51 3.24
N ALA A 220 20.38 8.63 2.54
CA ALA A 220 19.46 9.74 2.65
C ALA A 220 18.28 9.57 1.69
N TYR A 221 17.28 8.78 2.10
CA TYR A 221 16.06 8.56 1.32
C TYR A 221 15.09 9.75 1.40
N ALA A 222 14.46 10.03 0.27
CA ALA A 222 13.33 10.94 0.17
C ALA A 222 12.10 10.19 -0.35
N SER A 223 10.92 10.64 0.04
CA SER A 223 9.64 10.19 -0.48
C SER A 223 9.04 11.28 -1.35
N TRP A 224 8.33 10.86 -2.38
CA TRP A 224 7.47 11.70 -3.18
C TRP A 224 6.05 11.17 -3.14
N SER A 225 5.11 11.95 -2.62
CA SER A 225 3.70 11.59 -2.75
C SER A 225 3.26 11.50 -4.22
N TRP A 226 2.32 10.59 -4.51
CA TRP A 226 1.73 10.45 -5.84
C TRP A 226 1.15 11.77 -6.37
N LYS A 227 0.50 12.58 -5.53
CA LYS A 227 0.01 13.91 -5.94
C LYS A 227 1.12 14.81 -6.48
N ASN A 228 2.32 14.78 -5.90
CA ASN A 228 3.42 15.61 -6.35
C ASN A 228 4.14 15.01 -7.57
N LEU A 229 4.28 13.69 -7.63
CA LEU A 229 4.76 12.98 -8.81
C LEU A 229 3.88 13.25 -10.05
N SER A 230 2.57 13.08 -9.87
CA SER A 230 1.59 13.21 -10.94
C SER A 230 1.43 14.64 -11.46
N ILE A 231 1.60 15.66 -10.61
CA ILE A 231 1.51 17.07 -11.04
C ILE A 231 2.81 17.52 -11.71
N ASN A 232 3.96 17.19 -11.11
CA ASN A 232 5.22 17.82 -11.51
C ASN A 232 5.91 17.07 -12.64
N LEU A 233 5.80 15.74 -12.70
CA LEU A 233 6.65 14.92 -13.56
C LEU A 233 5.91 14.09 -14.60
N LEU A 234 4.69 13.64 -14.26
CA LEU A 234 3.90 12.81 -15.15
C LEU A 234 2.88 13.68 -15.91
N PRO A 235 2.70 13.51 -17.22
CA PRO A 235 1.60 14.10 -17.95
C PRO A 235 0.28 13.44 -17.51
N PRO A 236 -0.87 14.06 -17.83
CA PRO A 236 -2.20 13.59 -17.42
C PRO A 236 -2.51 12.13 -17.77
N CYS A 237 -1.82 11.59 -18.78
CA CYS A 237 -1.98 10.23 -19.28
C CYS A 237 -1.08 9.19 -18.60
N TYR A 238 -0.15 9.58 -17.73
CA TYR A 238 0.73 8.70 -16.95
C TYR A 238 1.57 7.68 -17.76
N THR A 239 1.64 7.81 -19.09
CA THR A 239 2.33 6.88 -20.01
C THR A 239 3.53 7.48 -20.74
N SER A 240 3.78 8.78 -20.59
CA SER A 240 4.94 9.47 -21.13
C SER A 240 5.42 10.49 -20.10
N ILE A 241 6.46 11.28 -20.36
CA ILE A 241 6.87 12.39 -19.49
C ILE A 241 6.39 13.71 -20.08
N ASN A 242 6.10 14.69 -19.22
CA ASN A 242 5.91 16.07 -19.67
C ASN A 242 7.14 16.49 -20.49
N LYS A 243 6.98 16.83 -21.78
CA LYS A 243 8.11 17.13 -22.70
C LYS A 243 9.08 18.20 -22.19
N ASN A 244 8.66 19.02 -21.21
CA ASN A 244 9.50 20.05 -20.58
C ASN A 244 10.25 19.57 -19.32
N SER A 245 10.07 18.32 -18.90
CA SER A 245 10.74 17.73 -17.75
C SER A 245 12.10 17.16 -18.15
N GLN A 246 13.10 17.35 -17.28
CA GLN A 246 14.44 16.74 -17.43
C GLN A 246 14.47 15.25 -17.01
N TRP A 247 13.34 14.71 -16.57
CA TRP A 247 13.20 13.32 -16.17
C TRP A 247 12.98 12.43 -17.38
N ASN A 248 13.43 11.19 -17.29
CA ASN A 248 13.18 10.11 -18.23
C ASN A 248 12.34 9.04 -17.55
N TYR A 249 11.42 8.42 -18.30
CA TYR A 249 10.48 7.43 -17.78
C TYR A 249 10.90 6.06 -18.28
N GLY A 250 10.77 5.08 -17.41
CA GLY A 250 10.82 3.69 -17.78
C GLY A 250 9.80 2.87 -17.01
N PHE A 251 9.61 1.66 -17.49
CA PHE A 251 8.79 0.65 -16.84
C PHE A 251 9.56 -0.66 -16.85
N ASP A 252 9.91 -1.15 -15.66
CA ASP A 252 10.60 -2.43 -15.53
C ASP A 252 9.56 -3.55 -15.64
N ASN A 253 9.55 -4.22 -16.80
CA ASN A 253 8.61 -5.31 -17.09
C ASN A 253 8.78 -6.52 -16.18
N LYS A 254 9.95 -6.74 -15.59
CA LYS A 254 10.17 -7.88 -14.69
C LYS A 254 9.63 -7.58 -13.30
N SER A 255 9.90 -6.39 -12.77
CA SER A 255 9.37 -5.97 -11.46
C SER A 255 7.95 -5.42 -11.53
N GLN A 256 7.43 -5.15 -12.73
CA GLN A 256 6.14 -4.50 -12.96
C GLN A 256 6.03 -3.14 -12.26
N GLN A 257 7.14 -2.39 -12.24
CA GLN A 257 7.26 -1.12 -11.51
C GLN A 257 7.66 0.01 -12.48
N PRO A 258 6.96 1.15 -12.47
CA PRO A 258 7.42 2.33 -13.19
C PRO A 258 8.55 3.02 -12.41
N TYR A 259 9.38 3.74 -13.16
CA TYR A 259 10.43 4.55 -12.58
C TYR A 259 10.68 5.83 -13.37
N LEU A 260 11.25 6.81 -12.69
CA LEU A 260 11.74 8.06 -13.27
C LEU A 260 13.22 8.19 -12.98
N TYR A 261 13.99 8.76 -13.90
CA TYR A 261 15.38 9.08 -13.63
C TYR A 261 15.83 10.40 -14.27
N GLN A 262 16.73 11.10 -13.58
CA GLN A 262 17.35 12.34 -14.02
C GLN A 262 18.83 12.34 -13.65
N GLN A 263 19.70 12.64 -14.61
CA GLN A 263 21.14 12.75 -14.35
C GLN A 263 21.43 13.93 -13.40
N GLN A 264 22.31 13.73 -12.43
CA GLN A 264 22.74 14.82 -11.54
C GLN A 264 23.59 15.84 -12.31
N GLN A 265 23.37 17.14 -12.07
CA GLN A 265 24.12 18.20 -12.75
C GLN A 265 25.64 18.10 -12.53
N ASN A 266 26.04 17.65 -11.34
CA ASN A 266 27.45 17.61 -10.93
C ASN A 266 28.09 16.23 -11.11
N SER A 267 27.39 15.26 -11.73
CA SER A 267 27.90 13.89 -11.85
C SER A 267 27.42 13.22 -13.13
N PRO A 268 28.35 12.84 -14.05
CA PRO A 268 27.96 12.17 -15.29
C PRO A 268 27.50 10.72 -15.06
N THR A 269 27.83 10.14 -13.90
CA THR A 269 27.59 8.73 -13.58
C THR A 269 26.52 8.53 -12.51
N GLN A 270 25.94 9.59 -11.95
CA GLN A 270 24.92 9.49 -10.90
C GLN A 270 23.60 10.09 -11.37
N TYR A 271 22.52 9.45 -10.93
CA TYR A 271 21.15 9.80 -11.30
C TYR A 271 20.30 9.87 -10.05
N TYR A 272 19.41 10.87 -10.00
CA TYR A 272 18.21 10.75 -9.18
C TYR A 272 17.32 9.70 -9.83
N TYR A 273 16.83 8.77 -9.03
CA TYR A 273 15.96 7.69 -9.45
C TYR A 273 14.74 7.65 -8.54
N VAL A 274 13.55 7.51 -9.11
CA VAL A 274 12.30 7.40 -8.36
C VAL A 274 11.56 6.17 -8.81
N SER A 275 11.35 5.24 -7.89
CA SER A 275 10.42 4.12 -8.09
C SER A 275 9.12 4.40 -7.37
N TYR A 276 7.97 4.21 -8.03
CA TYR A 276 6.67 4.68 -7.52
C TYR A 276 5.52 3.82 -8.02
N GLU A 277 4.32 3.98 -7.46
CA GLU A 277 3.12 3.29 -7.97
C GLU A 277 2.40 4.09 -9.06
N ASN A 278 1.94 3.40 -10.10
CA ASN A 278 0.94 3.92 -11.03
C ASN A 278 -0.18 2.89 -11.25
N ARG A 279 -1.14 3.23 -12.10
CA ARG A 279 -2.25 2.31 -12.43
C ARG A 279 -1.77 0.93 -12.92
N GLN A 280 -0.71 0.91 -13.72
CA GLN A 280 -0.17 -0.34 -14.28
C GLN A 280 0.48 -1.22 -13.20
N SER A 281 1.34 -0.68 -12.34
CA SER A 281 1.93 -1.46 -11.23
C SER A 281 0.86 -1.91 -10.22
N LEU A 282 -0.10 -1.04 -9.91
CA LEU A 282 -1.23 -1.38 -9.04
C LEU A 282 -2.08 -2.51 -9.63
N LYS A 283 -2.33 -2.51 -10.95
CA LYS A 283 -3.04 -3.61 -11.60
C LYS A 283 -2.34 -4.94 -11.37
N SER A 284 -1.02 -4.99 -11.62
CA SER A 284 -0.22 -6.21 -11.44
C SER A 284 -0.25 -6.70 -9.98
N LYS A 285 -0.24 -5.78 -9.00
CA LYS A 285 -0.33 -6.11 -7.56
C LYS A 285 -1.73 -6.59 -7.16
N LEU A 286 -2.79 -5.97 -7.68
CA LEU A 286 -4.18 -6.39 -7.45
C LEU A 286 -4.44 -7.78 -8.06
N ASP A 287 -3.97 -8.01 -9.29
CA ASP A 287 -4.07 -9.32 -9.95
C ASP A 287 -3.36 -10.39 -9.14
N TYR A 288 -2.17 -10.10 -8.63
CA TYR A 288 -1.44 -11.01 -7.76
C TYR A 288 -2.21 -11.33 -6.47
N VAL A 289 -2.74 -10.31 -5.78
CA VAL A 289 -3.56 -10.48 -4.57
C VAL A 289 -4.76 -11.40 -4.83
N GLN A 290 -5.43 -11.22 -5.97
CA GLN A 290 -6.53 -12.10 -6.39
C GLN A 290 -6.03 -13.52 -6.71
N GLN A 291 -4.94 -13.65 -7.48
CA GLN A 291 -4.37 -14.93 -7.89
C GLN A 291 -3.99 -15.80 -6.69
N VAL A 292 -3.43 -15.21 -5.63
CA VAL A 292 -3.01 -15.95 -4.43
C VAL A 292 -4.09 -16.05 -3.36
N ASN A 293 -5.32 -15.56 -3.65
CA ASN A 293 -6.43 -15.50 -2.72
C ASN A 293 -6.04 -14.83 -1.39
N ALA A 294 -5.35 -13.69 -1.48
CA ALA A 294 -5.01 -12.85 -0.35
C ALA A 294 -6.23 -12.07 0.15
N GLN A 295 -6.18 -11.62 1.41
CA GLN A 295 -7.30 -10.93 2.06
C GLN A 295 -7.60 -9.57 1.41
N GLY A 296 -6.60 -8.92 0.83
CA GLY A 296 -6.75 -7.63 0.15
C GLY A 296 -5.46 -6.82 0.13
N ILE A 297 -5.62 -5.50 0.10
CA ILE A 297 -4.53 -4.52 0.13
C ILE A 297 -4.73 -3.50 1.26
N ALA A 298 -3.63 -2.95 1.77
CA ALA A 298 -3.59 -1.84 2.71
C ALA A 298 -2.75 -0.70 2.09
N ILE A 299 -3.12 0.55 2.32
CA ILE A 299 -2.49 1.71 1.66
C ILE A 299 -1.80 2.58 2.71
N PHE A 300 -0.52 2.88 2.48
CA PHE A 300 0.29 3.79 3.30
C PHE A 300 0.77 4.97 2.45
N ASP A 301 0.27 6.18 2.56
CA ASP A 301 -1.00 6.51 3.16
C ASP A 301 -1.86 7.27 2.15
N ILE A 302 -3.17 7.28 2.38
CA ILE A 302 -4.16 7.86 1.47
C ILE A 302 -3.94 9.35 1.18
N THR A 303 -3.26 10.09 2.06
CA THR A 303 -2.98 11.52 1.89
C THR A 303 -1.94 11.82 0.82
N LYS A 304 -1.25 10.78 0.34
CA LYS A 304 -0.32 10.87 -0.79
C LYS A 304 -1.01 10.82 -2.15
N ASP A 305 -2.29 10.41 -2.23
CA ASP A 305 -3.06 10.44 -3.47
C ASP A 305 -3.41 11.88 -3.89
N THR A 306 -3.86 12.05 -5.13
CA THR A 306 -4.37 13.32 -5.63
C THR A 306 -5.68 13.72 -4.94
N VAL A 307 -6.06 15.00 -5.10
CA VAL A 307 -7.33 15.52 -4.55
C VAL A 307 -8.56 14.78 -5.10
N ASP A 308 -8.44 14.23 -6.31
CA ASP A 308 -9.47 13.43 -6.99
C ASP A 308 -9.34 11.93 -6.73
N ALA A 309 -8.48 11.53 -5.78
CA ALA A 309 -8.28 10.16 -5.34
C ALA A 309 -7.96 9.20 -6.50
N THR A 310 -7.04 9.60 -7.38
CA THR A 310 -6.77 8.90 -8.64
C THR A 310 -6.36 7.44 -8.50
N LEU A 311 -5.50 7.09 -7.53
CA LEU A 311 -5.07 5.71 -7.30
C LEU A 311 -6.10 4.94 -6.47
N MET A 312 -6.76 5.61 -5.52
CA MET A 312 -7.84 4.98 -4.75
C MET A 312 -9.03 4.61 -5.63
N ASN A 313 -9.48 5.52 -6.51
CA ASN A 313 -10.58 5.24 -7.44
C ASN A 313 -10.23 4.11 -8.40
N PHE A 314 -8.97 4.04 -8.84
CA PHE A 314 -8.45 2.91 -9.61
C PHE A 314 -8.65 1.58 -8.87
N ILE A 315 -8.20 1.53 -7.61
CA ILE A 315 -8.31 0.34 -6.75
C ILE A 315 -9.76 -0.06 -6.50
N LEU A 316 -10.64 0.91 -6.25
CA LEU A 316 -12.06 0.67 -5.98
C LEU A 316 -12.85 0.30 -7.26
N GLY A 317 -12.23 0.34 -8.44
CA GLY A 317 -12.92 0.17 -9.71
C GLY A 317 -13.95 1.27 -10.01
N VAL A 318 -13.87 2.40 -9.29
CA VAL A 318 -14.74 3.56 -9.49
C VAL A 318 -14.13 4.40 -10.60
N PHE A 319 -14.16 3.87 -11.81
CA PHE A 319 -13.90 4.67 -13.00
C PHE A 319 -15.24 5.18 -13.49
N ASN A 320 -15.43 6.49 -13.41
CA ASN A 320 -16.28 7.12 -14.41
C ASN A 320 -15.47 7.05 -15.71
N PRO A 321 -15.82 6.19 -16.69
CA PRO A 321 -15.24 6.35 -18.02
C PRO A 321 -15.44 7.81 -18.41
N PRO A 322 -14.48 8.43 -19.12
CA PRO A 322 -14.69 9.75 -19.71
C PRO A 322 -16.06 9.69 -20.39
N GLN A 323 -17.03 10.43 -19.88
CA GLN A 323 -18.33 10.50 -20.51
C GLN A 323 -18.04 11.08 -21.88
N THR A 324 -18.05 10.21 -22.89
CA THR A 324 -18.04 10.64 -24.27
C THR A 324 -19.19 11.61 -24.35
N PRO A 325 -18.98 12.89 -24.71
CA PRO A 325 -20.07 13.83 -24.86
C PRO A 325 -21.09 13.12 -25.74
N ALA A 326 -22.26 12.83 -25.19
CA ALA A 326 -23.29 12.14 -25.95
C ALA A 326 -23.45 12.93 -27.26
N PRO A 327 -23.39 12.29 -28.43
CA PRO A 327 -23.65 13.01 -29.67
C PRO A 327 -24.99 13.70 -29.48
N ASN A 328 -25.00 15.02 -29.66
CA ASN A 328 -26.20 15.86 -29.54
C ASN A 328 -27.28 15.27 -30.44
N MET A 329 -28.10 14.37 -29.90
CA MET A 329 -29.29 13.90 -30.58
C MET A 329 -30.30 15.03 -30.48
N PRO A 330 -30.93 15.42 -31.60
CA PRO A 330 -31.99 16.42 -31.58
C PRO A 330 -33.09 15.96 -30.63
N ILE A 331 -33.39 16.81 -29.65
CA ILE A 331 -34.43 16.64 -28.64
C ILE A 331 -35.77 16.39 -29.36
N PRO A 332 -36.38 15.20 -29.27
CA PRO A 332 -37.75 15.01 -29.70
C PRO A 332 -38.65 15.59 -28.62
N THR A 333 -39.33 16.70 -28.93
CA THR A 333 -40.40 17.26 -28.11
C THR A 333 -41.57 16.29 -28.07
N SER A 334 -41.68 15.48 -27.01
CA SER A 334 -42.91 14.78 -26.67
C SER A 334 -43.13 14.71 -25.16
N GLN A 335 -44.37 15.01 -24.78
CA GLN A 335 -44.90 15.22 -23.43
C GLN A 335 -44.73 14.02 -22.48
N PRO A 336 -44.70 14.26 -21.15
CA PRO A 336 -44.64 13.19 -20.17
C PRO A 336 -45.98 12.50 -20.00
N SER A 337 -46.02 11.18 -20.24
CA SER A 337 -47.07 10.29 -19.75
C SER A 337 -46.69 9.77 -18.36
N GLN A 338 -47.55 10.00 -17.37
CA GLN A 338 -47.46 9.41 -16.04
C GLN A 338 -47.65 7.89 -16.09
N SER A 339 -46.84 7.15 -15.33
CA SER A 339 -47.26 5.86 -14.77
C SER A 339 -46.65 5.66 -13.38
N ASN A 340 -47.51 5.26 -12.44
CA ASN A 340 -47.22 4.99 -11.04
C ASN A 340 -46.69 3.56 -10.79
N ILE A 341 -46.14 3.36 -9.57
CA ILE A 341 -45.95 2.09 -8.83
C ILE A 341 -44.68 1.29 -9.24
N GLY A 342 -43.79 0.85 -8.33
CA GLY A 342 -44.04 0.46 -6.94
C GLY A 342 -42.89 0.71 -5.95
N ALA A 343 -43.33 0.84 -4.72
CA ALA A 343 -42.56 1.03 -3.49
C ALA A 343 -41.95 -0.28 -2.98
N ILE A 344 -40.77 -0.17 -2.34
CA ILE A 344 -40.40 -0.96 -1.17
C ILE A 344 -39.99 0.04 -0.07
N VAL A 345 -40.85 0.14 0.95
CA VAL A 345 -40.65 0.77 2.26
C VAL A 345 -40.11 -0.33 3.18
N GLY A 346 -38.95 -0.21 3.83
CA GLY A 346 -38.68 0.51 5.10
C GLY A 346 -38.21 -0.53 6.14
N GLY A 347 -37.39 -0.32 7.17
CA GLY A 347 -36.63 0.78 7.80
C GLY A 347 -35.55 0.08 8.69
N ILE A 348 -34.59 0.73 9.34
CA ILE A 348 -34.68 1.74 10.38
C ILE A 348 -33.48 2.68 10.26
N ILE A 349 -33.75 3.98 10.22
CA ILE A 349 -32.79 5.07 10.34
C ILE A 349 -32.87 5.55 11.79
N SER A 350 -31.77 5.43 12.55
CA SER A 350 -31.59 6.17 13.79
C SER A 350 -30.30 6.99 13.72
N SER A 351 -30.46 8.22 13.23
CA SER A 351 -29.92 9.43 13.86
C SER A 351 -28.42 9.55 14.16
N PHE A 352 -27.50 9.19 13.27
CA PHE A 352 -26.10 9.71 13.32
C PHE A 352 -25.44 9.97 11.96
N VAL A 353 -26.19 9.92 10.85
CA VAL A 353 -25.66 10.25 9.50
C VAL A 353 -25.56 11.77 9.28
N PHE A 354 -26.29 12.59 10.03
CA PHE A 354 -26.35 14.02 9.75
C PHE A 354 -25.07 14.78 10.15
N VAL A 355 -24.37 14.37 11.22
CA VAL A 355 -23.15 15.08 11.67
C VAL A 355 -21.92 14.70 10.83
N SER A 356 -21.79 13.44 10.45
CA SER A 356 -20.71 12.97 9.56
C SER A 356 -20.87 13.49 8.13
N MET A 357 -22.11 13.57 7.63
CA MET A 357 -22.39 14.18 6.33
C MET A 357 -22.21 15.70 6.35
N LEU A 358 -22.52 16.39 7.46
CA LEU A 358 -22.25 17.83 7.60
C LEU A 358 -20.77 18.15 7.73
N MET A 359 -19.96 17.30 8.39
CA MET A 359 -18.50 17.50 8.44
C MET A 359 -17.82 17.19 7.10
N ALA A 360 -18.26 16.15 6.38
CA ALA A 360 -17.78 15.86 5.03
C ALA A 360 -18.19 16.96 4.04
N THR A 361 -19.43 17.43 4.10
CA THR A 361 -19.92 18.53 3.23
C THR A 361 -19.26 19.86 3.61
N GLY A 362 -19.04 20.12 4.91
CA GLY A 362 -18.33 21.29 5.40
C GLY A 362 -16.86 21.31 4.96
N PHE A 363 -16.18 20.16 5.02
CA PHE A 363 -14.81 20.00 4.52
C PHE A 363 -14.74 20.18 3.00
N ILE A 364 -15.68 19.62 2.23
CA ILE A 364 -15.76 19.77 0.77
C ILE A 364 -16.04 21.24 0.38
N LEU A 365 -16.93 21.95 1.08
CA LEU A 365 -17.25 23.35 0.81
C LEU A 365 -16.13 24.32 1.24
N TYR A 366 -15.49 24.06 2.39
CA TYR A 366 -14.32 24.80 2.84
C TYR A 366 -13.17 24.68 1.83
N ARG A 367 -12.96 23.48 1.27
CA ARG A 367 -11.94 23.21 0.25
C ARG A 367 -12.29 23.86 -1.09
N ARG A 368 -13.55 23.81 -1.54
CA ARG A 368 -14.01 24.50 -2.76
C ARG A 368 -13.83 26.02 -2.70
N LYS A 369 -14.01 26.63 -1.52
CA LYS A 369 -13.79 28.08 -1.35
C LYS A 369 -12.31 28.48 -1.44
N HIS A 370 -11.39 27.55 -1.21
CA HIS A 370 -9.95 27.78 -1.27
C HIS A 370 -9.26 27.26 -2.56
N SER A 371 -9.98 26.61 -3.47
CA SER A 371 -9.46 26.12 -4.75
C SER A 371 -9.80 27.01 -5.96
N ALA A 372 -10.25 28.24 -5.75
CA ALA A 372 -10.73 29.12 -6.82
C ALA A 372 -9.63 29.68 -7.76
N ASP A 373 -8.34 29.40 -7.53
CA ASP A 373 -7.23 29.97 -8.33
C ASP A 373 -6.41 28.95 -9.16
N LEU A 374 -6.89 27.72 -9.37
CA LEU A 374 -6.33 26.85 -10.41
C LEU A 374 -7.42 26.29 -11.32
N HIS A 375 -7.62 26.97 -12.45
CA HIS A 375 -8.40 26.45 -13.55
C HIS A 375 -7.49 25.61 -14.45
N ILE A 376 -7.49 24.29 -14.24
CA ILE A 376 -6.91 23.32 -15.18
C ILE A 376 -8.07 22.75 -15.99
N ASP A 377 -8.03 22.97 -17.30
CA ASP A 377 -8.99 22.43 -18.27
C ASP A 377 -8.68 20.93 -18.49
N THR A 378 -9.52 20.04 -17.94
CA THR A 378 -9.36 18.58 -17.98
C THR A 378 -10.22 17.89 -19.05
N ASN A 379 -10.61 18.61 -20.11
CA ASN A 379 -11.43 18.02 -21.16
C ASN A 379 -10.69 16.94 -21.98
N ASN A 380 -11.14 15.69 -21.83
CA ASN A 380 -11.14 14.58 -22.81
C ASN A 380 -9.87 14.38 -23.65
N GLN A 381 -8.86 13.70 -23.09
CA GLN A 381 -7.82 13.06 -23.90
C GLN A 381 -7.84 11.55 -23.71
N ALA A 382 -8.17 10.82 -24.78
CA ALA A 382 -7.82 9.43 -24.93
C ALA A 382 -6.29 9.34 -25.11
N CYS A 383 -5.63 8.52 -24.29
CA CYS A 383 -4.18 8.44 -24.28
C CYS A 383 -3.70 7.45 -25.35
N SER A 384 -2.96 7.95 -26.34
CA SER A 384 -2.20 7.13 -27.29
C SER A 384 -0.70 7.35 -27.09
N ASP A 385 0.09 6.29 -27.13
CA ASP A 385 1.56 6.42 -27.13
C ASP A 385 2.11 6.90 -28.49
N THR A 386 3.44 7.08 -28.57
CA THR A 386 4.14 7.47 -29.81
C THR A 386 4.02 6.46 -30.95
N ASN A 387 3.48 5.27 -30.69
CA ASN A 387 3.22 4.23 -31.68
C ASN A 387 1.73 4.15 -32.08
N ASN A 388 0.90 5.12 -31.68
CA ASN A 388 -0.56 5.10 -31.84
C ASN A 388 -1.24 3.89 -31.19
N HIS A 389 -0.63 3.27 -30.17
CA HIS A 389 -1.37 2.34 -29.32
C HIS A 389 -2.34 3.15 -28.48
N VAL A 390 -3.62 3.08 -28.86
CA VAL A 390 -4.71 3.56 -28.04
C VAL A 390 -4.86 2.59 -26.88
N TYR A 391 -4.41 2.99 -25.70
CA TYR A 391 -4.77 2.30 -24.48
C TYR A 391 -6.20 2.71 -24.14
N SER A 392 -7.18 2.01 -24.71
CA SER A 392 -8.50 2.00 -24.08
C SER A 392 -8.32 1.31 -22.72
N ASP A 393 -8.84 1.91 -21.66
CA ASP A 393 -8.90 1.40 -20.27
C ASP A 393 -9.59 0.01 -20.14
N ILE A 394 -9.85 -0.66 -21.26
CA ILE A 394 -10.33 -2.02 -21.39
C ILE A 394 -9.42 -2.72 -22.40
N ASN A 395 -8.51 -3.55 -21.93
CA ASN A 395 -7.97 -4.64 -22.74
C ASN A 395 -7.90 -5.92 -21.92
N ARG A 396 -9.07 -6.55 -21.82
CA ARG A 396 -9.18 -8.01 -21.83
C ARG A 396 -8.78 -8.47 -23.24
N GLN A 397 -7.48 -8.52 -23.53
CA GLN A 397 -7.01 -9.34 -24.64
C GLN A 397 -7.12 -10.80 -24.21
N VAL A 398 -8.27 -11.39 -24.53
CA VAL A 398 -8.35 -12.84 -24.69
C VAL A 398 -7.46 -13.14 -25.90
N HIS A 399 -6.29 -13.73 -25.66
CA HIS A 399 -5.62 -14.46 -26.73
C HIS A 399 -6.58 -15.58 -27.17
N SER A 400 -7.00 -15.54 -28.44
CA SER A 400 -7.56 -16.72 -29.07
C SER A 400 -6.40 -17.67 -29.34
N ASP A 401 -6.10 -18.54 -28.39
CA ASP A 401 -5.28 -19.71 -28.67
C ASP A 401 -6.07 -20.60 -29.65
N ALA A 402 -5.61 -20.62 -30.90
CA ALA A 402 -5.94 -21.72 -31.80
C ALA A 402 -5.32 -22.97 -31.18
N TYR A 403 -6.14 -24.02 -30.99
CA TYR A 403 -5.88 -25.25 -30.23
C TYR A 403 -6.22 -25.20 -28.74
N ASN A 404 -7.52 -25.32 -28.42
CA ASN A 404 -7.97 -26.44 -27.60
C ASN A 404 -9.48 -26.67 -27.76
N GLN A 405 -9.81 -27.93 -28.05
CA GLN A 405 -11.17 -28.40 -28.31
C GLN A 405 -11.99 -28.40 -27.01
N ILE A 406 -13.15 -27.73 -27.06
CA ILE A 406 -14.22 -27.90 -26.10
C ILE A 406 -14.99 -29.17 -26.50
N TYR A 407 -14.97 -30.20 -25.64
CA TYR A 407 -16.06 -31.17 -25.62
C TYR A 407 -17.13 -30.65 -24.68
N SER A 408 -18.24 -30.22 -25.26
CA SER A 408 -19.53 -30.13 -24.59
C SER A 408 -20.35 -31.33 -25.01
N ASP A 409 -20.82 -32.13 -24.06
CA ASP A 409 -22.19 -32.62 -24.19
C ASP A 409 -22.82 -32.85 -22.82
N THR A 410 -23.92 -32.15 -22.59
CA THR A 410 -24.90 -32.43 -21.55
C THR A 410 -26.05 -33.12 -22.22
N ASN A 411 -26.41 -34.33 -21.78
CA ASN A 411 -27.78 -34.80 -21.95
C ASN A 411 -28.30 -35.55 -20.72
N HIS A 412 -29.41 -35.00 -20.22
CA HIS A 412 -30.37 -35.55 -19.27
C HIS A 412 -31.04 -36.84 -19.81
N LYS A 413 -31.27 -37.85 -18.95
CA LYS A 413 -32.61 -38.34 -18.50
C LYS A 413 -32.55 -39.70 -17.77
N ALA A 414 -33.63 -39.93 -17.02
CA ALA A 414 -33.89 -40.91 -15.97
C ALA A 414 -34.29 -42.33 -16.41
N SER A 415 -34.39 -43.23 -15.42
CA SER A 415 -35.01 -44.57 -15.38
C SER A 415 -34.40 -45.64 -16.30
N GLN A 416 -34.19 -46.91 -15.90
CA GLN A 416 -34.75 -47.78 -14.85
C GLN A 416 -33.65 -48.46 -14.05
#